data_AF-A0A8X7BNV5-F1
#
_entry.id   AF-A0A8X7BNV5-F1
#
_cell.length_a   1.000
_cell.length_b   1.000
_cell.length_c   1.000
_cell.angle_alpha   90.00
_cell.angle_beta   90.00
_cell.angle_gamma   90.00
#
_symmetry.space_group_name_H-M   'P 1'
#
loop_
_entity.id
_entity.type
_entity.pdbx_description
1 polymer ?
#
loop_
_entity_poly.entity_id
_entity_poly.type
_entity_poly.pdbx_seq_one_letter_code
_entity_poly.pdbx_strand_id
1 'polypeptide(L)'
;MRRSMDVIHFVVKEGVIPELAGTTSNGEPRRNHGAHRRSRAHHYNHTGTHRAEEMEPCLTVCNAIKKFEDHVEMTRITMVSPAYRSLLTSALDSVVERSQDFTDSAYTSHEHRERIILLCDRLKMELHQLLRVGMQLVSIPTADIKSINKAIDYDYENQM
;
A
#
# COMPACT_ATOMS: atom_id res chain seq x y z
N MET A 1 -17.04 -0.37 -8.89
CA MET A 1 -18.40 -0.79 -8.43
C MET A 1 -18.36 -2.05 -7.56
N ARG A 2 -17.90 -3.22 -8.07
CA ARG A 2 -17.84 -4.47 -7.27
C ARG A 2 -16.95 -4.33 -6.02
N ARG A 3 -15.70 -3.87 -6.19
CA ARG A 3 -14.75 -3.64 -5.08
C ARG A 3 -15.24 -2.59 -4.08
N SER A 4 -15.87 -1.53 -4.57
CA SER A 4 -16.43 -0.45 -3.74
C SER A 4 -17.51 -0.97 -2.79
N MET A 5 -18.33 -1.93 -3.24
CA MET A 5 -19.33 -2.61 -2.40
C MET A 5 -18.67 -3.45 -1.30
N ASP A 6 -17.59 -4.15 -1.62
CA ASP A 6 -16.84 -4.97 -0.65
C ASP A 6 -16.18 -4.10 0.43
N VAL A 7 -15.65 -2.93 0.07
CA VAL A 7 -15.09 -1.95 1.02
C VAL A 7 -16.17 -1.35 1.91
N ILE A 8 -17.34 -1.00 1.36
CA ILE A 8 -18.47 -0.52 2.18
C ILE A 8 -18.88 -1.60 3.17
N HIS A 9 -19.00 -2.85 2.72
CA HIS A 9 -19.38 -3.96 3.59
C HIS A 9 -18.31 -4.21 4.68
N PHE A 10 -17.02 -4.11 4.36
CA PHE A 10 -15.94 -4.22 5.33
C PHE A 10 -15.97 -3.09 6.37
N VAL A 11 -16.12 -1.83 5.93
CA VAL A 11 -16.18 -0.66 6.83
C VAL A 11 -17.41 -0.70 7.73
N VAL A 12 -18.57 -1.16 7.22
CA VAL A 12 -19.82 -1.31 7.97
C VAL A 12 -19.78 -2.50 8.94
N LYS A 13 -19.14 -3.61 8.56
CA LYS A 13 -19.08 -4.84 9.36
C LYS A 13 -17.98 -4.82 10.43
N GLU A 14 -16.83 -4.21 10.14
CA GLU A 14 -15.63 -4.23 11.00
C GLU A 14 -15.31 -2.84 11.62
N GLY A 15 -16.11 -1.81 11.35
CA GLY A 15 -16.10 -0.56 12.12
C GLY A 15 -14.83 0.30 11.97
N VAL A 16 -14.31 0.47 10.76
CA VAL A 16 -13.02 1.15 10.52
C VAL A 16 -13.13 2.70 10.52
N ILE A 17 -14.30 3.28 10.77
CA ILE A 17 -14.46 4.72 11.06
C ILE A 17 -15.46 4.92 12.22
N PRO A 18 -15.01 5.10 13.47
CA PRO A 18 -15.89 5.36 14.62
C PRO A 18 -16.79 6.59 14.45
N GLU A 19 -16.37 7.55 13.62
CA GLU A 19 -17.02 8.85 13.45
C GLU A 19 -18.33 8.80 12.61
N LEU A 20 -18.51 7.76 11.79
CA LEU A 20 -19.69 7.61 10.92
C LEU A 20 -20.75 6.65 11.48
N ALA A 21 -20.42 5.87 12.51
CA ALA A 21 -21.36 4.93 13.13
C ALA A 21 -22.45 5.60 13.98
N GLY A 22 -22.32 6.91 14.25
CA GLY A 22 -23.21 7.66 15.14
C GLY A 22 -24.43 8.34 14.49
N THR A 23 -24.60 8.30 13.17
CA THR A 23 -25.60 9.14 12.48
C THR A 23 -26.77 8.40 11.83
N THR A 24 -26.87 7.07 11.95
CA THR A 24 -28.03 6.32 11.44
C THR A 24 -28.97 5.87 12.56
N SER A 25 -29.61 6.82 13.24
CA SER A 25 -30.84 6.52 13.97
C SER A 25 -31.77 7.73 14.02
N ASN A 26 -32.53 7.96 12.95
CA ASN A 26 -33.75 8.77 13.02
C ASN A 26 -34.96 7.87 12.71
N GLY A 27 -35.67 7.53 13.79
CA GLY A 27 -36.92 6.78 13.77
C GLY A 27 -37.46 6.64 15.20
N GLU A 28 -37.90 7.76 15.80
CA GLU A 28 -38.75 7.71 17.00
C GLU A 28 -40.17 7.19 16.64
N PRO A 29 -40.84 6.43 17.54
CA PRO A 29 -41.70 7.08 18.54
C PRO A 29 -41.71 6.44 19.95
N ARG A 30 -41.78 7.32 20.95
CA ARG A 30 -42.30 7.23 22.35
C ARG A 30 -42.91 5.89 22.83
N ARG A 31 -42.49 5.42 24.03
CA ARG A 31 -43.29 5.37 25.29
C ARG A 31 -42.56 4.67 26.46
N ASN A 32 -42.93 5.11 27.66
CA ASN A 32 -42.32 4.91 28.99
C ASN A 32 -42.28 3.46 29.56
N HIS A 33 -41.43 3.34 30.59
CA HIS A 33 -41.44 2.45 31.77
C HIS A 33 -40.80 1.05 31.71
N GLY A 34 -39.86 0.83 32.64
CA GLY A 34 -39.72 -0.45 33.34
C GLY A 34 -38.31 -1.04 33.31
N ALA A 35 -37.61 -0.94 34.44
CA ALA A 35 -36.36 -1.63 34.70
C ALA A 35 -36.51 -3.17 34.67
N HIS A 36 -35.37 -3.86 34.58
CA HIS A 36 -35.12 -5.30 34.74
C HIS A 36 -35.49 -6.23 33.57
N ARG A 37 -34.49 -6.79 32.87
CA ARG A 37 -33.91 -8.13 33.14
C ARG A 37 -32.98 -8.62 32.03
N ARG A 38 -31.82 -9.11 32.49
CA ARG A 38 -31.05 -10.28 32.02
C ARG A 38 -30.22 -10.15 30.73
N SER A 39 -28.92 -10.02 30.98
CA SER A 39 -27.82 -10.65 30.23
C SER A 39 -28.28 -11.86 29.42
N ARG A 40 -28.17 -11.75 28.11
CA ARG A 40 -28.08 -12.90 27.22
C ARG A 40 -26.72 -12.84 26.56
N ALA A 41 -25.75 -13.44 27.27
CA ALA A 41 -24.41 -13.67 26.75
C ALA A 41 -24.55 -14.58 25.52
N HIS A 42 -24.46 -13.99 24.33
CA HIS A 42 -24.23 -14.76 23.11
C HIS A 42 -22.75 -15.14 23.10
N HIS A 43 -22.47 -16.30 23.69
CA HIS A 43 -21.28 -17.07 23.38
C HIS A 43 -21.24 -17.32 21.87
N TYR A 44 -20.28 -16.72 21.19
CA TYR A 44 -19.74 -17.27 19.94
C TYR A 44 -18.27 -17.58 20.19
N ASN A 45 -18.01 -18.84 20.55
CA ASN A 45 -16.70 -19.42 20.34
C ASN A 45 -16.57 -19.72 18.85
N HIS A 46 -15.74 -18.96 18.14
CA HIS A 46 -15.07 -19.41 16.92
C HIS A 46 -13.82 -18.55 16.74
N THR A 47 -12.66 -18.97 17.26
CA THR A 47 -11.61 -19.62 16.43
C THR A 47 -11.48 -18.96 15.05
N GLY A 48 -10.60 -17.97 14.97
CA GLY A 48 -10.34 -17.21 13.75
C GLY A 48 -9.15 -16.28 13.89
N THR A 49 -8.12 -16.71 14.63
CA THR A 49 -6.81 -16.06 14.75
C THR A 49 -5.99 -16.07 13.45
N HIS A 50 -6.63 -16.05 12.26
CA HIS A 50 -5.90 -16.28 11.00
C HIS A 50 -6.55 -15.69 9.74
N ARG A 51 -7.23 -14.53 9.80
CA ARG A 51 -7.77 -13.89 8.56
C ARG A 51 -7.59 -12.38 8.43
N ALA A 52 -6.87 -11.74 9.36
CA ALA A 52 -6.49 -10.33 9.18
C ALA A 52 -5.28 -10.15 8.26
N GLU A 53 -4.48 -11.21 8.05
CA GLU A 53 -3.23 -11.17 7.28
C GLU A 53 -3.42 -11.32 5.76
N GLU A 54 -4.56 -11.82 5.30
CA GLU A 54 -4.85 -12.02 3.86
C GLU A 54 -5.76 -10.95 3.24
N MET A 55 -6.20 -9.96 4.02
CA MET A 55 -6.94 -8.84 3.45
C MET A 55 -5.94 -7.74 3.12
N GLU A 56 -5.44 -7.78 1.88
CA GLU A 56 -4.64 -6.74 1.21
C GLU A 56 -4.86 -5.37 1.89
N PRO A 57 -3.93 -4.89 2.76
CA PRO A 57 -4.23 -3.77 3.67
C PRO A 57 -4.41 -2.41 2.96
N CYS A 58 -4.42 -2.43 1.63
CA CYS A 58 -4.76 -1.30 0.78
C CYS A 58 -6.12 -1.57 0.13
N LEU A 59 -7.24 -1.40 0.82
CA LEU A 59 -8.54 -1.47 0.14
C LEU A 59 -8.85 -0.18 -0.62
N THR A 60 -8.24 0.93 -0.22
CA THR A 60 -8.44 2.26 -0.83
C THR A 60 -7.20 2.72 -1.59
N VAL A 61 -7.40 3.59 -2.57
CA VAL A 61 -6.27 4.25 -3.27
C VAL A 61 -5.40 5.04 -2.29
N CYS A 62 -5.99 5.68 -1.27
CA CYS A 62 -5.25 6.46 -0.27
C CYS A 62 -4.28 5.58 0.53
N ASN A 63 -4.73 4.38 0.97
CA ASN A 63 -3.83 3.45 1.66
C ASN A 63 -2.75 2.90 0.73
N ALA A 64 -3.07 2.65 -0.55
CA ALA A 64 -2.08 2.23 -1.54
C ALA A 64 -1.00 3.30 -1.74
N ILE A 65 -1.39 4.58 -1.83
CA ILE A 65 -0.46 5.71 -1.98
C ILE A 65 0.44 5.81 -0.73
N LYS A 66 -0.13 5.81 0.47
CA LYS A 66 0.65 5.85 1.72
C LYS A 66 1.68 4.73 1.80
N LYS A 67 1.27 3.50 1.49
CA LYS A 67 2.23 2.39 1.46
C LYS A 67 3.30 2.60 0.41
N PHE A 68 2.96 3.03 -0.80
CA PHE A 68 3.94 3.32 -1.84
C PHE A 68 4.95 4.39 -1.38
N GLU A 69 4.47 5.46 -0.75
CA GLU A 69 5.30 6.51 -0.16
C GLU A 69 6.25 5.96 0.92
N ASP A 70 5.75 5.15 1.86
CA ASP A 70 6.58 4.50 2.90
C ASP A 70 7.69 3.66 2.26
N HIS A 71 7.38 2.95 1.18
CA HIS A 71 8.36 2.13 0.48
C HIS A 71 9.41 2.99 -0.23
N VAL A 72 9.01 4.10 -0.84
CA VAL A 72 9.92 5.07 -1.47
C VAL A 72 10.83 5.68 -0.41
N GLU A 73 10.32 6.07 0.76
CA GLU A 73 11.15 6.65 1.83
C GLU A 73 12.21 5.65 2.32
N MET A 74 11.82 4.39 2.48
CA MET A 74 12.73 3.33 2.91
C MET A 74 13.85 3.03 1.89
N THR A 75 13.72 3.44 0.62
CA THR A 75 14.84 3.37 -0.35
C THR A 75 16.04 4.20 0.08
N ARG A 76 15.82 5.27 0.85
CA ARG A 76 16.89 6.13 1.36
C ARG A 76 17.79 5.42 2.37
N ILE A 77 17.27 4.37 3.02
CA ILE A 77 17.96 3.61 4.06
C ILE A 77 18.50 2.28 3.50
N THR A 78 17.68 1.57 2.73
CA THR A 78 17.95 0.17 2.35
C THR A 78 18.65 0.00 1.01
N MET A 79 18.81 1.08 0.24
CA MET A 79 19.21 1.06 -1.18
C MET A 79 18.25 0.25 -2.06
N VAL A 80 18.29 0.46 -3.37
CA VAL A 80 17.38 -0.21 -4.31
C VAL A 80 17.89 -1.62 -4.63
N SER A 81 17.73 -2.56 -3.69
CA SER A 81 18.02 -3.97 -3.95
C SER A 81 17.03 -4.57 -4.98
N PRO A 82 17.38 -5.66 -5.68
CA PRO A 82 16.49 -6.30 -6.65
C PRO A 82 15.13 -6.71 -6.06
N ALA A 83 15.11 -7.23 -4.83
CA ALA A 83 13.87 -7.60 -4.15
C ALA A 83 13.01 -6.35 -3.84
N TYR A 84 13.66 -5.27 -3.43
CA TYR A 84 12.99 -4.02 -3.08
C TYR A 84 12.43 -3.30 -4.31
N ARG A 85 13.08 -3.44 -5.47
CA ARG A 85 12.56 -2.98 -6.77
C ARG A 85 11.22 -3.63 -7.11
N SER A 86 11.11 -4.96 -6.97
CA SER A 86 9.86 -5.68 -7.23
C SER A 86 8.75 -5.21 -6.30
N LEU A 87 9.08 -4.99 -5.03
CA LEU A 87 8.15 -4.49 -4.03
C LEU A 87 7.62 -3.07 -4.36
N LEU A 88 8.50 -2.14 -4.71
CA LEU A 88 8.12 -0.79 -5.15
C LEU A 88 7.24 -0.80 -6.40
N THR A 89 7.59 -1.65 -7.37
CA THR A 89 6.82 -1.78 -8.62
C THR A 89 5.41 -2.30 -8.32
N SER A 90 5.30 -3.35 -7.51
CA SER A 90 4.02 -3.92 -7.07
C SER A 90 3.18 -2.92 -6.27
N ALA A 91 3.80 -2.10 -5.42
CA ALA A 91 3.12 -1.06 -4.66
C ALA A 91 2.58 0.04 -5.57
N LEU A 92 3.33 0.44 -6.60
CA LEU A 92 2.84 1.39 -7.60
C LEU A 92 1.71 0.80 -8.46
N ASP A 93 1.83 -0.44 -8.91
CA ASP A 93 0.78 -1.12 -9.67
C ASP A 93 -0.54 -1.17 -8.86
N SER A 94 -0.43 -1.39 -7.55
CA SER A 94 -1.55 -1.32 -6.62
C SER A 94 -2.23 0.05 -6.57
N VAL A 95 -1.47 1.15 -6.63
CA VAL A 95 -2.01 2.52 -6.71
C VAL A 95 -2.74 2.75 -8.03
N VAL A 96 -2.12 2.34 -9.14
CA VAL A 96 -2.67 2.50 -10.49
C VAL A 96 -3.97 1.71 -10.65
N GLU A 97 -3.98 0.45 -10.22
CA GLU A 97 -5.17 -0.41 -10.28
C GLU A 97 -6.34 0.19 -9.48
N ARG A 98 -6.08 0.68 -8.27
CA ARG A 98 -7.13 1.25 -7.41
C ARG A 98 -7.58 2.63 -7.88
N SER A 99 -6.75 3.35 -8.62
CA SER A 99 -7.14 4.61 -9.24
C SER A 99 -8.18 4.41 -10.35
N GLN A 100 -8.33 3.17 -10.88
CA GLN A 100 -9.32 2.86 -11.91
C GLN A 100 -10.76 3.05 -11.43
N ASP A 101 -11.03 2.88 -10.13
CA ASP A 101 -12.37 3.14 -9.57
C ASP A 101 -12.82 4.60 -9.83
N PHE A 102 -11.88 5.54 -9.92
CA PHE A 102 -12.18 6.92 -10.29
C PHE A 102 -12.29 7.09 -11.80
N THR A 103 -11.44 6.45 -12.60
CA THR A 103 -11.48 6.61 -14.06
C THR A 103 -12.70 5.96 -14.68
N ASP A 104 -13.20 4.87 -14.11
CA ASP A 104 -14.35 4.13 -14.62
C ASP A 104 -15.68 4.70 -14.09
N SER A 105 -15.61 5.63 -13.13
CA SER A 105 -16.80 6.27 -12.58
C SER A 105 -17.45 7.22 -13.59
N ALA A 106 -18.77 7.10 -13.71
CA ALA A 106 -19.61 8.06 -14.46
C ALA A 106 -19.62 9.46 -13.82
N TYR A 107 -19.26 9.57 -12.54
CA TYR A 107 -19.22 10.84 -11.80
C TYR A 107 -17.89 11.57 -11.93
N THR A 108 -16.88 10.95 -12.55
CA THR A 108 -15.59 11.59 -12.82
C THR A 108 -15.65 12.28 -14.18
N SER A 109 -15.40 13.59 -14.21
CA SER A 109 -15.34 14.34 -15.47
C SER A 109 -14.21 13.83 -16.36
N HIS A 110 -14.33 14.07 -17.67
CA HIS A 110 -13.30 13.67 -18.63
C HIS A 110 -11.93 14.29 -18.31
N GLU A 111 -11.91 15.57 -17.98
CA GLU A 111 -10.70 16.32 -17.60
C GLU A 111 -10.02 15.72 -16.36
N HIS A 112 -10.79 15.35 -15.33
CA HIS A 112 -10.22 14.69 -14.15
C HIS A 112 -9.73 13.28 -14.46
N ARG A 113 -10.45 12.52 -15.29
CA ARG A 113 -10.03 11.18 -15.74
C ARG A 113 -8.68 11.25 -16.44
N GLU A 114 -8.51 12.18 -17.38
CA GLU A 114 -7.24 12.38 -18.08
C GLU A 114 -6.11 12.76 -17.11
N ARG A 115 -6.36 13.67 -16.17
CA ARG A 115 -5.37 14.02 -15.14
C ARG A 115 -4.94 12.82 -14.32
N ILE A 116 -5.87 11.99 -13.86
CA ILE A 116 -5.56 10.79 -13.08
C ILE A 116 -4.66 9.84 -13.86
N ILE A 117 -4.98 9.59 -15.15
CA ILE A 117 -4.19 8.72 -16.02
C ILE A 117 -2.78 9.30 -16.22
N LEU A 118 -2.68 10.60 -16.54
CA LEU A 118 -1.39 11.27 -16.73
C LEU A 118 -0.51 11.21 -15.47
N LEU A 119 -1.10 11.37 -14.29
CA LEU A 119 -0.37 11.26 -13.02
C LEU A 119 0.11 9.82 -12.78
N CYS A 120 -0.70 8.80 -13.07
CA CYS A 120 -0.30 7.40 -12.98
C CYS A 120 0.88 7.09 -13.90
N ASP A 121 0.85 7.55 -15.15
CA ASP A 121 1.94 7.35 -16.10
C ASP A 121 3.21 8.10 -15.67
N ARG A 122 3.06 9.33 -15.17
CA ARG A 122 4.18 10.08 -14.60
C ARG A 122 4.81 9.34 -13.42
N LEU A 123 4.01 8.80 -12.49
CA LEU A 123 4.54 8.03 -11.36
C LEU A 123 5.36 6.82 -11.80
N LYS A 124 4.93 6.10 -12.85
CA LYS A 124 5.70 4.98 -13.42
C LYS A 124 7.04 5.43 -13.98
N MET A 125 7.06 6.56 -14.70
CA MET A 125 8.29 7.13 -15.24
C MET A 125 9.26 7.55 -14.14
N GLU A 126 8.76 8.25 -13.11
CA GLU A 126 9.56 8.71 -11.97
C GLU A 126 10.11 7.51 -11.17
N LEU A 127 9.31 6.46 -10.95
CA LEU A 127 9.81 5.25 -10.30
C LEU A 127 10.91 4.58 -11.12
N HIS A 128 10.74 4.45 -12.44
CA HIS A 128 11.79 3.91 -13.31
C HIS A 128 13.08 4.73 -13.25
N GLN A 129 12.98 6.06 -13.17
CA GLN A 129 14.14 6.93 -12.98
C GLN A 129 14.81 6.70 -11.62
N LEU A 130 14.03 6.63 -10.54
CA LEU A 130 14.51 6.34 -9.19
C LEU A 130 15.28 5.01 -9.16
N LEU A 131 14.71 3.95 -9.75
CA LEU A 131 15.33 2.63 -9.79
C LEU A 131 16.65 2.65 -10.56
N ARG A 132 16.73 3.37 -11.69
CA ARG A 132 17.98 3.53 -12.46
C ARG A 132 19.07 4.20 -11.63
N VAL A 133 18.75 5.33 -10.99
CA VAL A 133 19.71 6.08 -10.16
C VAL A 133 20.13 5.23 -8.96
N GLY A 134 19.18 4.55 -8.30
CA GLY A 134 19.47 3.67 -7.17
C GLY A 134 20.43 2.53 -7.52
N MET A 135 20.28 1.92 -8.70
CA MET A 135 21.20 0.88 -9.19
C MET A 135 22.60 1.43 -9.48
N GLN A 136 22.70 2.63 -10.05
CA GLN A 136 24.00 3.27 -10.31
C GLN A 136 24.77 3.53 -9.00
N LEU A 137 24.08 4.02 -7.96
CA LEU A 137 24.69 4.26 -6.65
C LEU A 137 25.26 2.98 -5.99
N VAL A 138 24.63 1.82 -6.21
CA VAL A 138 25.13 0.53 -5.71
C VAL A 138 26.40 0.07 -6.44
N SER A 139 26.59 0.48 -7.70
CA SER A 139 27.75 0.03 -8.51
C SER A 139 29.06 0.76 -8.19
N ILE A 140 28.98 1.97 -7.61
CA ILE A 140 30.13 2.86 -7.39
C ILE A 140 31.16 2.32 -6.36
N PRO A 141 30.85 1.49 -5.34
CA PRO A 141 31.87 1.03 -4.39
C PRO A 141 32.65 -0.23 -4.79
N THR A 142 32.19 -1.03 -5.77
CA THR A 142 32.74 -2.39 -5.98
C THR A 142 33.76 -2.52 -7.10
N ALA A 143 33.73 -1.62 -8.09
CA ALA A 143 34.71 -1.61 -9.17
C ALA A 143 36.11 -1.24 -8.68
N ASP A 144 36.22 -0.29 -7.74
CA ASP A 144 37.50 0.13 -7.19
C ASP A 144 38.12 -0.94 -6.28
N ILE A 145 37.34 -1.58 -5.41
CA ILE A 145 37.85 -2.64 -4.53
C ILE A 145 38.32 -3.86 -5.31
N LYS A 146 37.60 -4.27 -6.36
CA LYS A 146 38.04 -5.38 -7.23
C LYS A 146 39.31 -5.04 -8.00
N SER A 147 39.44 -3.80 -8.45
CA SER A 147 40.64 -3.34 -9.17
C SER A 147 41.86 -3.27 -8.25
N ILE A 148 41.67 -2.83 -7.00
CA ILE A 148 42.71 -2.83 -5.96
C ILE A 148 43.15 -4.25 -5.61
N ASN A 149 42.21 -5.17 -5.34
CA ASN A 149 42.55 -6.55 -5.00
C ASN A 149 43.29 -7.26 -6.15
N LYS A 150 42.88 -7.01 -7.40
CA LYS A 150 43.55 -7.57 -8.57
C LYS A 150 44.98 -7.01 -8.76
N ALA A 151 45.21 -5.74 -8.43
CA ALA A 151 46.54 -5.14 -8.45
C ALA A 151 47.45 -5.72 -7.35
N ILE A 152 46.90 -5.97 -6.16
CA ILE A 152 47.62 -6.60 -5.04
C ILE A 152 48.02 -8.04 -5.39
N ASP A 153 47.12 -8.84 -5.98
CA ASP A 153 47.43 -10.22 -6.39
C ASP A 153 48.53 -10.26 -7.48
N TYR A 154 48.51 -9.33 -8.42
CA TYR A 154 49.54 -9.22 -9.46
C TYR A 154 50.94 -8.87 -8.92
N ASP A 155 51.02 -8.05 -7.87
CA ASP A 155 52.30 -7.70 -7.23
C ASP A 155 52.89 -8.86 -6.41
N TYR A 156 52.04 -9.73 -5.84
CA TYR A 156 52.50 -10.92 -5.10
C TYR A 156 53.03 -12.03 -6.03
N GLU A 157 52.41 -12.27 -7.18
CA GLU A 157 52.88 -13.29 -8.14
C GLU A 157 54.21 -12.92 -8.82
N ASN A 158 54.55 -11.62 -8.89
CA ASN A 158 55.81 -11.15 -9.51
C ASN A 158 56.99 -11.02 -8.52
N GLN A 159 56.79 -11.31 -7.22
CA GLN A 159 57.84 -11.26 -6.20
C GLN A 159 58.33 -12.65 -5.73
N MET A 160 57.77 -13.75 -6.26
CA MET A 160 58.27 -15.13 -6.10
C MET A 160 58.95 -15.62 -7.38
#